data_AF-A0A3D1IC17-F1
#
_entry.id   AF-A0A3D1IC17-F1
#
_cell.length_a   1.000
_cell.length_b   1.000
_cell.length_c   1.000
_cell.angle_alpha   90.00
_cell.angle_beta   90.00
_cell.angle_gamma   90.00
#
_symmetry.space_group_name_H-M   'P 1'
#
loop_
_entity.id
_entity.type
_entity.pdbx_description
1 polymer ?
#
loop_
_entity_poly.entity_id
_entity_poly.type
_entity_poly.pdbx_seq_one_letter_code
_entity_poly.pdbx_strand_id
1 'polypeptide(L)'
;MKKTFDPFAYIESAFLDVEAPSAEQHDDGSASQANGKKTRKPRRRRTELSAPRPRMADQPVDDLAVDPSLQEIWTKVPKSIEFLCKFFSDDVTANYYRRNFKETRQDLIRRLLDPELTLEETARLLGVCPATVRRYTNKGWLLHHRTKGGQRRFRLSSIVRFVEEHGRFPVE
;
A
#
# COMPACT_ATOMS: atom_id res chain seq x y z
N MET A 1 -20.75 12.55 -56.28
CA MET A 1 -22.09 12.19 -55.77
C MET A 1 -21.94 11.83 -54.29
N LYS A 2 -22.61 12.54 -53.38
CA LYS A 2 -22.47 12.35 -51.93
C LYS A 2 -23.39 11.20 -51.48
N LYS A 3 -22.84 10.15 -50.86
CA LYS A 3 -23.63 9.04 -50.29
C LYS A 3 -24.36 9.55 -49.04
N THR A 4 -25.67 9.43 -48.97
CA THR A 4 -26.50 9.77 -47.81
C THR A 4 -26.41 8.65 -46.77
N PHE A 5 -26.02 9.00 -45.55
CA PHE A 5 -25.81 8.08 -44.44
C PHE A 5 -27.15 7.80 -43.74
N ASP A 6 -27.58 6.54 -43.73
CA ASP A 6 -28.81 6.09 -43.08
C ASP A 6 -28.48 5.46 -41.72
N PRO A 7 -28.88 6.10 -40.60
CA PRO A 7 -28.45 5.71 -39.26
C PRO A 7 -28.99 4.36 -38.78
N PHE A 8 -30.09 3.87 -39.33
CA PHE A 8 -30.64 2.55 -38.95
C PHE A 8 -29.78 1.40 -39.52
N ALA A 9 -29.40 1.49 -40.80
CA ALA A 9 -28.52 0.53 -41.46
C ALA A 9 -27.12 0.38 -40.82
N TYR A 10 -26.64 1.43 -40.14
CA TYR A 10 -25.34 1.43 -39.47
C TYR A 10 -25.35 0.67 -38.14
N ILE A 11 -26.43 0.81 -37.36
CA ILE A 11 -26.53 0.21 -36.02
C ILE A 11 -26.64 -1.31 -36.10
N GLU A 12 -27.34 -1.80 -37.11
CA GLU A 12 -27.55 -3.23 -37.30
C GLU A 12 -26.28 -3.97 -37.77
N SER A 13 -25.47 -3.34 -38.62
CA SER A 13 -24.17 -3.88 -39.04
C SER A 13 -23.13 -4.04 -37.91
N ALA A 14 -23.38 -3.46 -36.73
CA ALA A 14 -22.45 -3.46 -35.60
C ALA A 14 -22.63 -4.64 -34.62
N PHE A 15 -23.71 -5.43 -34.75
CA PHE A 15 -23.99 -6.56 -33.85
C PHE A 15 -23.75 -7.94 -34.48
N LEU A 16 -23.49 -8.02 -35.79
CA LEU A 16 -23.03 -9.23 -36.45
C LEU A 16 -21.49 -9.24 -36.46
N ASP A 17 -20.89 -10.13 -35.68
CA ASP A 17 -19.45 -10.38 -35.73
C ASP A 17 -19.04 -10.78 -37.16
N VAL A 18 -18.10 -10.03 -37.71
CA VAL A 18 -17.47 -10.28 -39.01
C VAL A 18 -16.72 -11.61 -38.97
N GLU A 19 -17.22 -12.64 -39.64
CA GLU A 19 -16.42 -13.28 -40.69
C GLU A 19 -16.77 -12.59 -42.01
N ALA A 20 -15.81 -11.84 -42.55
CA ALA A 20 -15.93 -11.15 -43.83
C ALA A 20 -15.82 -12.16 -45.00
N PRO A 21 -16.23 -11.81 -46.22
CA PRO A 21 -17.44 -11.06 -46.57
C PRO A 21 -18.14 -11.67 -47.80
N SER A 22 -19.47 -11.67 -47.82
CA SER A 22 -20.19 -11.49 -49.09
C SER A 22 -21.57 -10.93 -48.81
N ALA A 23 -21.71 -9.65 -49.16
CA ALA A 23 -22.91 -9.00 -49.64
C ALA A 23 -24.17 -9.03 -48.75
N GLU A 24 -24.57 -7.81 -48.36
CA GLU A 24 -25.97 -7.35 -48.22
C GLU A 24 -26.63 -7.66 -46.85
N GLN A 25 -26.70 -6.69 -45.92
CA GLN A 25 -27.67 -5.57 -45.79
C GLN A 25 -29.02 -5.94 -45.12
N HIS A 26 -29.26 -5.41 -43.90
CA HIS A 26 -30.49 -4.74 -43.39
C HIS A 26 -31.35 -5.30 -42.23
N ASP A 27 -31.70 -4.32 -41.37
CA ASP A 27 -32.31 -4.23 -40.01
C ASP A 27 -33.76 -4.65 -39.96
N ASP A 28 -34.15 -5.35 -38.89
CA ASP A 28 -34.93 -4.73 -37.81
C ASP A 28 -35.53 -5.75 -36.80
N GLY A 29 -35.32 -5.46 -35.52
CA GLY A 29 -36.42 -5.17 -34.60
C GLY A 29 -37.45 -6.25 -34.14
N SER A 30 -37.18 -6.81 -32.95
CA SER A 30 -38.12 -6.98 -31.81
C SER A 30 -39.25 -8.03 -31.85
N ALA A 31 -39.24 -8.95 -30.87
CA ALA A 31 -40.05 -8.89 -29.64
C ALA A 31 -40.26 -10.29 -29.02
N SER A 32 -40.40 -10.30 -27.69
CA SER A 32 -41.02 -11.35 -26.86
C SER A 32 -40.11 -12.40 -26.22
N GLN A 33 -40.03 -12.28 -24.89
CA GLN A 33 -40.00 -13.38 -23.93
C GLN A 33 -38.89 -14.43 -24.07
N ALA A 34 -37.80 -14.22 -23.34
CA ALA A 34 -37.12 -15.34 -22.70
C ALA A 34 -36.62 -14.91 -21.33
N ASN A 35 -37.07 -15.66 -20.34
CA ASN A 35 -36.64 -15.65 -18.96
C ASN A 35 -35.15 -16.02 -18.90
N GLY A 36 -34.29 -15.09 -19.29
CA GLY A 36 -32.85 -15.27 -19.42
C GLY A 36 -32.20 -15.24 -18.06
N LYS A 37 -32.10 -16.42 -17.44
CA LYS A 37 -31.24 -16.72 -16.29
C LYS A 37 -29.85 -16.17 -16.61
N LYS A 38 -29.55 -14.92 -16.20
CA LYS A 38 -28.21 -14.35 -16.30
C LYS A 38 -27.32 -15.25 -15.46
N THR A 39 -26.58 -16.14 -16.12
CA THR A 39 -25.59 -17.01 -15.48
C THR A 39 -24.57 -16.08 -14.83
N ARG A 40 -24.74 -15.84 -13.53
CA ARG A 40 -23.87 -15.00 -12.72
C ARG A 40 -22.47 -15.57 -12.88
N LYS A 41 -21.57 -14.82 -13.51
CA LYS A 41 -20.14 -15.19 -13.59
C LYS A 41 -19.71 -15.68 -12.21
N PRO A 42 -19.08 -16.87 -12.09
CA PRO A 42 -18.76 -17.43 -10.79
C PRO A 42 -17.94 -16.41 -10.03
N ARG A 43 -18.42 -16.03 -8.83
CA ARG A 43 -17.71 -15.07 -7.98
C ARG A 43 -16.33 -15.68 -7.73
N ARG A 44 -15.27 -14.98 -8.14
CA ARG A 44 -13.89 -15.40 -7.85
C ARG A 44 -13.83 -15.75 -6.37
N ARG A 45 -13.41 -16.98 -6.05
CA ARG A 45 -13.25 -17.44 -4.67
C ARG A 45 -12.47 -16.37 -3.92
N ARG A 46 -12.93 -16.00 -2.73
CA ARG A 46 -12.21 -15.03 -1.89
C ARG A 46 -10.85 -15.63 -1.60
N THR A 47 -9.81 -15.17 -2.29
CA THR A 47 -8.43 -15.50 -1.93
C THR A 47 -8.25 -15.09 -0.47
N GLU A 48 -7.85 -16.03 0.37
CA GLU A 48 -7.43 -15.69 1.72
C GLU A 48 -6.30 -14.67 1.60
N LEU A 49 -6.44 -13.54 2.29
CA LEU A 49 -5.36 -12.57 2.39
C LEU A 49 -4.17 -13.33 2.96
N SER A 50 -3.10 -13.49 2.19
CA SER A 50 -1.81 -13.87 2.74
C SER A 50 -1.01 -12.61 2.98
N ALA A 51 0.01 -12.71 3.82
CA ALA A 51 1.02 -11.69 3.92
C ALA A 51 1.62 -11.37 2.53
N PRO A 52 2.02 -10.12 2.29
CA PRO A 52 2.63 -9.74 1.03
C PRO A 52 3.89 -10.59 0.87
N ARG A 53 3.96 -11.36 -0.22
CA ARG A 53 5.25 -11.93 -0.63
C ARG A 53 6.13 -10.76 -1.04
N PRO A 54 7.42 -10.75 -0.68
CA PRO A 54 8.37 -9.80 -1.24
C PRO A 54 8.18 -9.81 -2.75
N ARG A 55 7.74 -8.68 -3.30
CA ARG A 55 7.68 -8.54 -4.75
C ARG A 55 9.12 -8.31 -5.16
N MET A 56 9.79 -9.38 -5.60
CA MET A 56 11.10 -9.24 -6.23
C MET A 56 10.91 -8.27 -7.39
N ALA A 57 11.71 -7.20 -7.42
CA ALA A 57 11.70 -6.29 -8.55
C ALA A 57 12.15 -7.08 -9.80
N ASP A 58 11.55 -6.80 -10.97
CA ASP A 58 11.91 -7.46 -12.23
C ASP A 58 13.38 -7.20 -12.64
N GLN A 59 14.00 -6.17 -12.05
CA GLN A 59 15.42 -5.90 -12.18
C GLN A 59 16.08 -6.06 -10.81
N PRO A 60 17.30 -6.64 -10.73
CA PRO A 60 18.09 -6.60 -9.52
C PRO A 60 18.34 -5.13 -9.20
N VAL A 61 17.68 -4.64 -8.14
CA VAL A 61 18.07 -3.38 -7.51
C VAL A 61 19.50 -3.59 -7.05
N ASP A 62 20.43 -2.74 -7.51
CA ASP A 62 21.85 -2.80 -7.16
C ASP A 62 22.02 -3.15 -5.68
N ASP A 63 22.91 -4.12 -5.39
CA ASP A 63 23.07 -4.87 -4.12
C ASP A 63 23.36 -4.03 -2.85
N LEU A 64 23.31 -2.70 -2.92
CA LEU A 64 23.33 -1.85 -1.75
C LEU A 64 21.94 -1.85 -1.09
N ALA A 65 21.62 -2.98 -0.44
CA ALA A 65 20.41 -3.17 0.36
C ALA A 65 20.21 -2.07 1.43
N VAL A 66 21.28 -1.35 1.78
CA VAL A 66 21.31 -0.16 2.64
C VAL A 66 22.40 0.79 2.11
N ASP A 67 22.15 2.10 2.12
CA ASP A 67 23.18 3.13 1.85
C ASP A 67 24.43 2.88 2.74
N PRO A 68 25.65 2.81 2.19
CA PRO A 68 26.86 2.55 2.97
C PRO A 68 27.03 3.45 4.19
N SER A 69 26.61 4.72 4.09
CA SER A 69 26.67 5.68 5.19
C SER A 69 25.69 5.32 6.32
N LEU A 70 24.50 4.82 5.97
CA LEU A 70 23.49 4.37 6.93
C LEU A 70 23.90 3.05 7.59
N GLN A 71 24.57 2.17 6.85
CA GLN A 71 25.06 0.89 7.38
C GLN A 71 26.05 1.11 8.53
N GLU A 72 27.01 2.03 8.36
CA GLU A 72 27.96 2.38 9.42
C GLU A 72 27.24 2.91 10.66
N ILE A 73 26.25 3.79 10.48
CA ILE A 73 25.43 4.32 11.55
C ILE A 73 24.71 3.18 12.29
N TRP A 74 24.09 2.25 11.56
CA TRP A 74 23.33 1.13 12.12
C TRP A 74 24.16 0.27 13.08
N THR A 75 25.44 0.03 12.75
CA THR A 75 26.35 -0.75 13.62
C THR A 75 26.69 -0.03 14.92
N LYS A 76 26.72 1.31 14.90
CA LYS A 76 27.10 2.15 16.04
C LYS A 76 25.91 2.57 16.90
N VAL A 77 24.72 2.69 16.31
CA VAL A 77 23.50 3.24 16.94
C VAL A 77 23.17 2.60 18.30
N PRO A 78 23.14 1.26 18.48
CA PRO A 78 22.74 0.66 19.75
C PRO A 78 23.63 1.11 20.92
N LYS A 79 24.96 1.05 20.74
CA LYS A 79 25.95 1.46 21.75
C LYS A 79 25.89 2.97 22.02
N SER A 80 25.78 3.76 20.95
CA SER A 80 25.69 5.22 21.06
C SER A 80 24.45 5.66 21.82
N ILE A 81 23.29 5.05 21.56
CA ILE A 81 22.04 5.39 22.24
C ILE A 81 22.09 5.00 23.72
N GLU A 82 22.59 3.82 24.05
CA GLU A 82 22.75 3.41 25.45
C GLU A 82 23.65 4.40 26.21
N PHE A 83 24.78 4.78 25.61
CA PHE A 83 25.68 5.78 26.17
C PHE A 83 24.99 7.14 26.33
N LEU A 84 24.27 7.61 25.32
CA LEU A 84 23.54 8.87 25.37
C LEU A 84 22.45 8.88 26.44
N CYS A 85 21.75 7.76 26.67
CA CYS A 85 20.75 7.64 27.72
C CYS A 85 21.35 7.61 29.13
N LYS A 86 22.54 7.00 29.29
CA LYS A 86 23.16 6.78 30.60
C LYS A 86 23.92 8.00 31.13
N PHE A 87 24.63 8.71 30.26
CA PHE A 87 25.62 9.70 30.69
C PHE A 87 25.21 11.16 30.52
N PHE A 88 24.19 11.46 29.73
CA PHE A 88 23.79 12.84 29.45
C PHE A 88 22.40 13.16 30.00
N SER A 89 22.26 14.35 30.58
CA SER A 89 21.03 14.92 31.11
C SER A 89 20.65 16.23 30.40
N ASP A 90 19.44 16.73 30.71
CA ASP A 90 18.92 17.98 30.13
C ASP A 90 19.35 19.23 30.91
N ASP A 91 20.03 19.06 32.05
CA ASP A 91 20.33 20.12 33.03
C ASP A 91 21.06 21.31 32.39
N VAL A 92 22.05 21.01 31.54
CA VAL A 92 22.82 22.05 30.84
C VAL A 92 21.94 22.80 29.84
N THR A 93 21.14 22.06 29.07
CA THR A 93 20.30 22.66 28.01
C THR A 93 19.15 23.50 28.58
N ALA A 94 18.62 23.12 29.75
CA ALA A 94 17.57 23.86 30.43
C ALA A 94 17.99 25.29 30.79
N ASN A 95 19.29 25.54 31.01
CA ASN A 95 19.81 26.87 31.33
C ASN A 95 19.80 27.84 30.13
N TYR A 96 19.85 27.33 28.90
CA TYR A 96 19.87 28.14 27.68
C TYR A 96 18.48 28.45 27.15
N TYR A 97 17.53 27.53 27.32
CA TYR A 97 16.18 27.68 26.82
C TYR A 97 15.24 28.13 27.93
N ARG A 98 14.81 29.39 27.90
CA ARG A 98 13.90 30.01 28.90
C ARG A 98 12.53 29.32 29.01
N ARG A 99 12.18 28.46 28.06
CA ARG A 99 10.88 27.78 27.99
C ARG A 99 11.09 26.31 28.34
N ASN A 100 10.24 25.77 29.22
CA ASN A 100 10.17 24.34 29.45
C ASN A 100 10.03 23.59 28.12
N PHE A 101 10.81 22.51 28.00
CA PHE A 101 10.73 21.64 26.84
C PHE A 101 9.31 21.05 26.70
N LYS A 102 8.86 20.91 25.46
CA LYS A 102 7.54 20.32 25.16
C LYS A 102 7.48 18.83 25.49
N GLU A 103 8.63 18.17 25.47
CA GLU A 103 8.79 16.74 25.70
C GLU A 103 10.06 16.50 26.52
N THR A 104 10.11 15.38 27.24
CA THR A 104 11.32 14.98 27.97
C THR A 104 12.36 14.43 26.98
N ARG A 105 13.63 14.36 27.38
CA ARG A 105 14.67 13.64 26.60
C ARG A 105 14.28 12.22 26.23
N GLN A 106 13.64 11.49 27.15
CA GLN A 106 13.21 10.12 26.89
C GLN A 106 12.14 10.06 25.80
N ASP A 107 11.20 11.00 25.80
CA ASP A 107 10.18 11.10 24.75
C ASP A 107 10.80 11.46 23.40
N LEU A 108 11.78 12.37 23.38
CA LEU A 108 12.55 12.72 22.19
C LEU A 108 13.26 11.49 21.60
N ILE A 109 13.98 10.74 22.44
CA ILE A 109 14.69 9.52 22.01
C ILE A 109 13.70 8.48 21.50
N ARG A 110 12.57 8.29 22.18
CA ARG A 110 11.51 7.38 21.74
C ARG A 110 10.93 7.77 20.38
N ARG A 111 10.73 9.06 20.12
CA ARG A 111 10.24 9.56 18.83
C ARG A 111 11.25 9.36 17.70
N LEU A 112 12.55 9.41 18.01
CA LEU A 112 13.62 9.14 17.04
C LEU A 112 13.76 7.65 16.72
N LEU A 113 13.67 6.79 17.74
CA LEU A 113 13.83 5.33 17.59
C LEU A 113 12.58 4.64 17.04
N ASP A 114 11.41 5.05 17.50
CA ASP A 114 10.13 4.47 17.12
C ASP A 114 9.20 5.57 16.58
N PRO A 115 9.51 6.13 15.40
CA PRO A 115 8.75 7.23 14.83
C PRO A 115 7.32 6.83 14.50
N GLU A 116 6.43 7.83 14.55
CA GLU A 116 5.06 7.67 14.06
C GLU A 116 5.02 7.86 12.55
N LEU A 117 4.55 6.83 11.86
CA LEU A 117 4.42 6.77 10.43
C LEU A 117 2.96 6.93 10.01
N THR A 118 2.78 7.60 8.89
CA THR A 118 1.52 7.73 8.19
C THR A 118 1.18 6.45 7.44
N LEU A 119 -0.08 6.39 6.99
CA LEU A 119 -0.56 5.27 6.19
C LEU A 119 0.16 5.14 4.83
N GLU A 120 0.59 6.26 4.26
CA GLU A 120 1.33 6.27 3.01
C GLU A 120 2.75 5.76 3.19
N GLU A 121 3.47 6.27 4.20
CA GLU A 121 4.83 5.81 4.52
C GLU A 121 4.85 4.31 4.81
N THR A 122 3.90 3.84 5.62
CA THR A 122 3.75 2.41 5.91
C THR A 122 3.51 1.58 4.64
N ALA A 123 2.69 2.10 3.71
CA ALA A 123 2.41 1.42 2.45
C ALA A 123 3.67 1.35 1.56
N ARG A 124 4.47 2.42 1.51
CA ARG A 124 5.74 2.46 0.78
C ARG A 124 6.77 1.49 1.38
N LEU A 125 6.93 1.48 2.71
CA LEU A 125 7.85 0.56 3.39
C LEU A 125 7.52 -0.91 3.14
N LEU A 126 6.24 -1.27 3.16
CA LEU A 126 5.79 -2.64 2.93
C LEU A 126 5.65 -3.01 1.44
N GLY A 127 5.82 -2.05 0.53
CA GLY A 127 5.62 -2.27 -0.91
C GLY A 127 4.18 -2.65 -1.31
N VAL A 128 3.17 -2.17 -0.57
CA VAL A 128 1.75 -2.48 -0.82
C VAL A 128 0.91 -1.23 -1.05
N CYS A 129 -0.32 -1.39 -1.54
CA CYS A 129 -1.22 -0.25 -1.67
C CYS A 129 -1.82 0.20 -0.31
N PRO A 130 -2.16 1.49 -0.15
CA PRO A 130 -2.83 2.03 1.05
C PRO A 130 -4.06 1.24 1.50
N ALA A 131 -4.84 0.71 0.57
CA ALA A 131 -6.03 -0.09 0.87
C ALA A 131 -5.67 -1.42 1.54
N THR A 132 -4.54 -2.03 1.19
CA THR A 132 -4.04 -3.26 1.79
C THR A 132 -3.59 -3.04 3.22
N VAL A 133 -2.88 -1.95 3.51
CA VAL A 133 -2.54 -1.55 4.89
C VAL A 133 -3.81 -1.41 5.74
N ARG A 134 -4.87 -0.77 5.22
CA ARG A 134 -6.16 -0.68 5.92
C ARG A 134 -6.75 -2.06 6.22
N ARG A 135 -6.67 -3.00 5.28
CA ARG A 135 -7.12 -4.38 5.49
C ARG A 135 -6.33 -5.07 6.61
N TYR A 136 -5.01 -4.89 6.68
CA TYR A 136 -4.19 -5.42 7.76
C TYR A 136 -4.60 -4.85 9.12
N THR A 137 -4.86 -3.53 9.20
CA THR A 137 -5.35 -2.93 10.44
C THR A 137 -6.74 -3.42 10.86
N ASN A 138 -7.66 -3.57 9.91
CA ASN A 138 -9.02 -4.02 10.21
C ASN A 138 -9.06 -5.50 10.65
N LYS A 139 -8.07 -6.30 10.22
CA LYS A 139 -7.89 -7.69 10.67
C LYS A 139 -7.12 -7.82 11.97
N GLY A 140 -6.54 -6.74 12.49
CA GLY A 140 -5.71 -6.76 13.71
C GLY A 140 -4.28 -7.26 13.51
N TRP A 141 -3.83 -7.46 12.26
CA TRP A 141 -2.46 -7.92 11.97
C TRP A 141 -1.44 -6.81 12.15
N LEU A 142 -1.82 -5.58 11.79
CA LEU A 142 -0.96 -4.41 11.92
C LEU A 142 -1.54 -3.50 13.01
N LEU A 143 -0.78 -3.36 14.10
CA LEU A 143 -1.12 -2.46 15.20
C LEU A 143 -1.08 -1.01 14.73
N HIS A 144 -2.13 -0.26 15.07
CA HIS A 144 -2.26 1.15 14.72
C HIS A 144 -2.92 1.90 15.87
N HIS A 145 -2.67 3.20 15.95
CA HIS A 145 -3.44 4.11 16.77
C HIS A 145 -4.10 5.17 15.86
N ARG A 146 -5.07 5.89 16.42
CA ARG A 146 -5.77 6.96 15.70
C ARG A 146 -5.47 8.30 16.33
N THR A 147 -5.24 9.29 15.48
CA THR A 147 -5.16 10.68 15.93
C THR A 147 -6.54 11.20 16.29
N LYS A 148 -6.61 12.38 16.93
CA LYS A 148 -7.89 13.06 17.22
C LYS A 148 -8.75 13.26 15.97
N GLY A 149 -8.13 13.42 14.80
CA GLY A 149 -8.82 13.52 13.50
C GLY A 149 -9.17 12.17 12.86
N GLY A 150 -9.07 11.06 13.58
CA GLY A 150 -9.44 9.72 13.10
C GLY A 150 -8.46 9.07 12.10
N GLN A 151 -7.37 9.77 11.76
CA GLN A 151 -6.35 9.25 10.85
C GLN A 151 -5.56 8.12 11.51
N ARG A 152 -5.23 7.08 10.74
CA ARG A 152 -4.39 5.97 11.23
C ARG A 152 -2.92 6.40 11.28
N ARG A 153 -2.24 6.01 12.35
CA ARG A 153 -0.81 6.17 12.56
C ARG A 153 -0.23 4.86 13.06
N PHE A 154 1.01 4.62 12.66
CA PHE A 154 1.73 3.38 12.86
C PHE A 154 3.03 3.70 13.58
N ARG A 155 3.47 2.81 14.46
CA ARG A 155 4.82 2.89 15.02
C ARG A 155 5.73 2.00 14.19
N LEU A 156 6.98 2.39 14.00
CA LEU A 156 7.95 1.59 13.26
C LEU A 156 8.08 0.18 13.89
N SER A 157 8.10 0.11 15.22
CA SER A 157 8.08 -1.13 15.99
C SER A 157 6.93 -2.08 15.61
N SER A 158 5.72 -1.53 15.40
CA SER A 158 4.56 -2.31 14.96
C SER A 158 4.73 -2.89 13.55
N ILE A 159 5.40 -2.16 12.66
CA ILE A 159 5.67 -2.62 11.29
C ILE A 159 6.73 -3.72 11.32
N VAL A 160 7.81 -3.55 12.08
CA VAL A 160 8.85 -4.56 12.26
C VAL A 160 8.24 -5.86 12.77
N ARG A 161 7.44 -5.78 13.84
CA ARG A 161 6.71 -6.93 14.38
C ARG A 161 5.79 -7.59 13.35
N PHE A 162 5.08 -6.79 12.56
CA PHE A 162 4.24 -7.33 11.48
C PHE A 162 5.06 -8.09 10.43
N VAL A 163 6.24 -7.58 10.05
CA VAL A 163 7.15 -8.23 9.10
C VAL A 163 7.78 -9.49 9.71
N GLU A 164 8.10 -9.52 10.99
CA GLU A 164 8.60 -10.73 11.65
C GLU A 164 7.53 -11.83 11.74
N GLU A 165 6.31 -11.47 12.14
CA GLU A 165 5.22 -12.44 12.35
C GLU A 165 4.59 -12.92 11.03
N HIS A 166 4.49 -12.02 10.03
CA HIS A 166 3.75 -12.29 8.79
C HIS A 166 4.63 -12.22 7.55
N GLY A 167 5.78 -11.55 7.61
CA GLY A 167 6.67 -11.42 6.46
C GLY A 167 7.15 -12.79 6.00
N ARG A 168 6.98 -13.04 4.70
CA ARG A 168 7.61 -14.19 4.05
C ARG A 168 9.00 -13.76 3.65
N PHE A 169 9.98 -13.96 4.53
CA PHE A 169 11.37 -13.85 4.11
C PHE A 169 11.61 -14.87 2.98
N PRO A 170 12.28 -14.49 1.88
CA PRO A 170 12.72 -15.48 0.92
C PRO A 170 13.59 -16.47 1.68
N VAL A 171 13.18 -17.74 1.69
CA VAL A 171 14.04 -18.83 2.16
C VAL A 171 15.13 -18.93 1.11
N GLU A 172 16.39 -18.86 1.56
CA GLU A 172 17.58 -19.07 0.70
C GLU A 172 17.50 -20.39 -0.06
#